data_AF-A0A0D2XJS5-F1
#
_entry.id   AF-A0A0D2XJS5-F1
#
_cell.length_a   1.000
_cell.length_b   1.000
_cell.length_c   1.000
_cell.angle_alpha   90.00
_cell.angle_beta   90.00
_cell.angle_gamma   90.00
#
_symmetry.space_group_name_H-M   'P 1'
#
loop_
_entity.id
_entity.type
_entity.pdbx_description
1 polymer ?
#
loop_
_entity_poly.entity_id
_entity_poly.type
_entity_poly.pdbx_seq_one_letter_code
_entity_poly.pdbx_strand_id
1 'polypeptide(L)'
;LQGVQSNTTDTSAEADAAPPKPIALVERIILLDPLGATPMTGRPGASHRFINLEQEYEPILKELMGPDGSPLADDKDLRASITAHAANLALAKDALAMLPHTSSALITTPDAAANLMKTSFEPNEATGSDSFFGIGGIVTTRRKKNPLLHNLLTDKPVFSSSLPMARAPTNSGREPTVGASGGSTLLKKGMPLRVFPHPRENPWVPPKPGSPRLRLTDKCIDLPRLVHLIEDSFGRKLDVDDYLNRVNENLAGVIIAGEYEGGAILTWEKPEGLDDHTAYEQGRYVPYLDKFAVLRKSQGSGGCADIVFNAMVRGCLPDGVSWRSRKDNPVNKWYFERSLGTSKLSGCNWTMFWTTPNLDNQSPILRDYESVCRGVEPSWADNKHILD
;
A
#
# COMPACT_ATOMS: atom_id res chain seq x y z
N LEU A 1 5.71 -59.05 -57.97
CA LEU A 1 4.73 -58.23 -58.73
C LEU A 1 4.47 -56.97 -57.91
N GLN A 2 4.97 -55.83 -58.42
CA GLN A 2 4.63 -54.40 -58.17
C GLN A 2 4.03 -54.03 -56.79
N GLY A 3 4.57 -53.14 -55.94
CA GLY A 3 5.46 -52.00 -56.14
C GLY A 3 4.66 -50.73 -56.49
N VAL A 4 4.46 -49.81 -55.53
CA VAL A 4 4.40 -48.33 -55.72
C VAL A 4 4.79 -47.61 -54.42
N GLN A 5 5.84 -46.79 -54.52
CA GLN A 5 6.20 -45.67 -53.63
C GLN A 5 5.71 -44.34 -54.26
N SER A 6 5.69 -43.29 -53.41
CA SER A 6 5.67 -41.83 -53.68
C SER A 6 4.27 -41.20 -53.88
N ASN A 7 3.91 -40.01 -53.37
CA ASN A 7 4.68 -38.78 -53.14
C ASN A 7 4.11 -37.93 -51.98
N THR A 8 5.02 -37.16 -51.38
CA THR A 8 4.85 -35.95 -50.54
C THR A 8 4.09 -34.81 -51.23
N THR A 9 3.25 -34.08 -50.48
CA THR A 9 3.19 -32.61 -50.51
C THR A 9 2.52 -32.08 -49.24
N ASP A 10 3.16 -31.08 -48.66
CA ASP A 10 2.72 -30.23 -47.56
C ASP A 10 1.28 -29.72 -47.71
N THR A 11 0.59 -29.63 -46.57
CA THR A 11 -0.12 -28.40 -46.21
C THR A 11 -0.29 -28.39 -44.70
N SER A 12 0.63 -27.68 -44.06
CA SER A 12 0.51 -27.11 -42.73
C SER A 12 -0.79 -26.30 -42.63
N ALA A 13 -1.87 -26.96 -42.24
CA ALA A 13 -3.03 -26.29 -41.67
C ALA A 13 -2.76 -26.12 -40.18
N GLU A 14 -1.88 -25.18 -39.83
CA GLU A 14 -1.95 -24.53 -38.53
C GLU A 14 -3.35 -23.90 -38.46
N ALA A 15 -4.25 -24.62 -37.81
CA ALA A 15 -5.52 -24.07 -37.42
C ALA A 15 -5.22 -22.90 -36.49
N ASP A 16 -5.38 -21.70 -37.03
CA ASP A 16 -5.52 -20.44 -36.32
C ASP A 16 -6.78 -20.54 -35.43
N ALA A 17 -6.66 -21.35 -34.36
CA ALA A 17 -7.71 -21.58 -33.40
C ALA A 17 -7.82 -20.29 -32.58
N ALA A 18 -8.73 -19.42 -33.01
CA ALA A 18 -9.10 -18.23 -32.28
C ALA A 18 -9.23 -18.56 -30.78
N PRO A 19 -8.63 -17.76 -29.88
CA PRO A 19 -8.60 -18.08 -28.47
C PRO A 19 -10.03 -18.34 -27.97
N PRO A 20 -10.24 -19.39 -27.14
CA PRO A 20 -11.56 -19.78 -26.69
C PRO A 20 -12.26 -18.57 -26.05
N LYS A 21 -13.43 -18.24 -26.57
CA LYS A 21 -14.20 -17.07 -26.12
C LYS A 21 -14.56 -17.28 -24.65
N PRO A 22 -14.23 -16.33 -23.75
CA PRO A 22 -14.47 -16.51 -22.32
C PRO A 22 -15.98 -16.66 -22.05
N ILE A 23 -16.37 -17.79 -21.47
CA ILE A 23 -17.77 -18.14 -21.19
C ILE A 23 -18.29 -17.40 -19.95
N ALA A 24 -17.41 -17.10 -19.00
CA ALA A 24 -17.72 -16.33 -17.80
C ALA A 24 -16.47 -15.61 -17.27
N LEU A 25 -16.66 -14.45 -16.64
CA LEU A 25 -15.64 -13.72 -15.91
C LEU A 25 -15.93 -13.84 -14.41
N VAL A 26 -15.00 -14.41 -13.64
CA VAL A 26 -15.11 -14.46 -12.18
C VAL A 26 -14.39 -13.26 -11.59
N GLU A 27 -15.15 -12.24 -11.17
CA GLU A 27 -14.58 -11.05 -10.53
C GLU A 27 -14.24 -11.26 -9.05
N ARG A 28 -15.04 -12.08 -8.33
CA ARG A 28 -14.93 -12.22 -6.88
C ARG A 28 -15.12 -13.66 -6.43
N ILE A 29 -14.25 -14.09 -5.51
CA ILE A 29 -14.36 -15.36 -4.78
C ILE A 29 -14.70 -15.01 -3.32
N ILE A 30 -15.69 -15.67 -2.72
CA ILE A 30 -16.05 -15.45 -1.32
C ILE A 30 -15.83 -16.76 -0.57
N LEU A 31 -14.90 -16.74 0.38
CA LEU A 31 -14.59 -17.85 1.27
C LEU A 31 -15.29 -17.59 2.60
N LEU A 32 -16.28 -18.43 2.91
CA LEU A 32 -17.03 -18.38 4.16
C LEU A 32 -16.47 -19.43 5.12
N ASP A 33 -15.80 -18.99 6.16
CA ASP A 33 -15.19 -19.84 7.18
C ASP A 33 -15.54 -19.32 8.59
N PRO A 34 -15.95 -20.18 9.54
CA PRO A 34 -16.22 -19.77 10.92
C PRO A 34 -15.09 -19.00 11.61
N LEU A 35 -13.83 -19.24 11.22
CA LEU A 35 -12.66 -18.54 11.76
C LEU A 35 -12.55 -17.09 11.29
N GLY A 36 -13.05 -16.82 10.06
CA GLY A 36 -13.09 -15.48 9.49
C GLY A 36 -11.74 -14.96 9.01
N ALA A 37 -11.43 -13.70 9.32
CA ALA A 37 -10.27 -12.99 8.78
C ALA A 37 -8.93 -13.63 9.18
N THR A 38 -7.94 -13.54 8.28
CA THR A 38 -6.57 -13.99 8.50
C THR A 38 -5.92 -13.20 9.65
N PRO A 39 -5.47 -13.84 10.73
CA PRO A 39 -4.92 -13.17 11.90
C PRO A 39 -3.53 -12.59 11.62
N MET A 40 -3.18 -11.50 12.31
CA MET A 40 -1.80 -11.03 12.44
C MET A 40 -1.22 -11.64 13.73
N THR A 41 -0.07 -12.31 13.65
CA THR A 41 0.57 -12.84 14.85
C THR A 41 1.27 -11.72 15.65
N GLY A 42 1.52 -11.96 16.93
CA GLY A 42 2.10 -10.96 17.84
C GLY A 42 1.11 -9.92 18.37
N ARG A 43 -0.16 -9.89 17.90
CA ARG A 43 -1.22 -9.05 18.46
C ARG A 43 -2.56 -9.81 18.57
N PRO A 44 -2.96 -10.24 19.78
CA PRO A 44 -4.24 -10.90 19.99
C PRO A 44 -5.40 -10.07 19.43
N GLY A 45 -6.21 -10.66 18.56
CA GLY A 45 -7.42 -10.05 17.99
C GLY A 45 -7.21 -9.12 16.78
N ALA A 46 -5.98 -8.92 16.31
CA ALA A 46 -5.70 -8.18 15.09
C ALA A 46 -5.73 -9.09 13.85
N SER A 47 -6.28 -8.61 12.73
CA SER A 47 -6.35 -9.37 11.47
C SER A 47 -5.99 -8.52 10.25
N HIS A 48 -5.46 -9.17 9.23
CA HIS A 48 -5.16 -8.57 7.94
C HIS A 48 -6.46 -8.14 7.27
N ARG A 49 -6.54 -6.86 6.90
CA ARG A 49 -7.72 -6.30 6.21
C ARG A 49 -7.64 -6.46 4.70
N PHE A 50 -6.43 -6.29 4.19
CA PHE A 50 -6.08 -6.47 2.79
C PHE A 50 -4.74 -7.19 2.72
N ILE A 51 -4.62 -8.16 1.81
CA ILE A 51 -3.39 -8.89 1.54
C ILE A 51 -3.11 -8.79 0.04
N ASN A 52 -1.95 -8.22 -0.31
CA ASN A 52 -1.37 -8.37 -1.64
C ASN A 52 -0.60 -9.70 -1.70
N LEU A 53 -1.19 -10.74 -2.29
CA LEU A 53 -0.61 -12.09 -2.25
C LEU A 53 0.79 -12.15 -2.87
N GLU A 54 1.06 -11.36 -3.90
CA GLU A 54 2.39 -11.29 -4.54
C GLU A 54 3.50 -10.84 -3.58
N GLN A 55 3.18 -10.03 -2.57
CA GLN A 55 4.15 -9.45 -1.64
C GLN A 55 4.14 -10.11 -0.26
N GLU A 56 2.93 -10.40 0.23
CA GLU A 56 2.69 -10.69 1.64
C GLU A 56 2.42 -12.16 1.90
N TYR A 57 2.20 -12.99 0.87
CA TYR A 57 1.87 -14.42 1.06
C TYR A 57 2.94 -15.17 1.84
N GLU A 58 4.20 -15.15 1.38
CA GLU A 58 5.29 -15.91 2.01
C GLU A 58 5.60 -15.42 3.44
N PRO A 59 5.70 -14.08 3.72
CA PRO A 59 5.85 -13.59 5.09
C PRO A 59 4.72 -14.04 6.02
N ILE A 60 3.46 -13.89 5.61
CA ILE A 60 2.29 -14.26 6.43
C ILE A 60 2.26 -15.77 6.66
N LEU A 61 2.58 -16.57 5.64
CA LEU A 61 2.59 -18.03 5.78
C LEU A 61 3.66 -18.49 6.77
N LYS A 62 4.87 -17.93 6.72
CA LYS A 62 5.94 -18.21 7.69
C LYS A 62 5.58 -17.76 9.10
N GLU A 63 4.85 -16.65 9.20
CA GLU A 63 4.36 -16.12 10.46
C GLU A 63 3.32 -17.07 11.10
N LEU A 64 2.44 -17.67 10.30
CA LEU A 64 1.44 -18.63 10.77
C LEU A 64 2.04 -20.02 11.07
N MET A 65 2.84 -20.56 10.14
CA MET A 65 3.27 -21.96 10.12
C MET A 65 4.75 -22.16 10.49
N GLY A 66 5.46 -21.12 10.90
CA GLY A 66 6.89 -21.20 11.20
C GLY A 66 7.76 -21.56 9.97
N PRO A 67 9.09 -21.64 10.14
CA PRO A 67 10.02 -22.00 9.06
C PRO A 67 9.88 -23.45 8.59
N ASP A 68 9.41 -24.35 9.46
CA ASP A 68 9.32 -25.80 9.20
C ASP A 68 7.93 -26.23 8.69
N GLY A 69 6.99 -25.28 8.55
CA GLY A 69 5.61 -25.56 8.16
C GLY A 69 4.73 -26.15 9.27
N SER A 70 5.17 -26.08 10.53
CA SER A 70 4.39 -26.46 11.72
C SER A 70 3.84 -25.24 12.48
N PRO A 71 2.55 -25.22 12.86
CA PRO A 71 1.95 -24.08 13.56
C PRO A 71 2.65 -23.75 14.89
N LEU A 72 2.99 -22.47 15.08
CA LEU A 72 3.78 -21.92 16.21
C LEU A 72 3.01 -21.87 17.55
N ALA A 73 1.95 -22.64 17.73
CA ALA A 73 1.11 -22.64 18.93
C ALA A 73 1.24 -23.94 19.72
N ASP A 74 1.31 -23.87 21.05
CA ASP A 74 1.39 -25.07 21.90
C ASP A 74 0.03 -25.76 22.08
N ASP A 75 -1.06 -24.98 22.05
CA ASP A 75 -2.43 -25.46 22.18
C ASP A 75 -2.93 -26.14 20.89
N LYS A 76 -3.56 -27.31 21.04
CA LYS A 76 -4.10 -28.12 19.95
C LYS A 76 -5.21 -27.39 19.18
N ASP A 77 -6.08 -26.65 19.86
CA ASP A 77 -7.19 -25.94 19.21
C ASP A 77 -6.69 -24.72 18.45
N LEU A 78 -5.69 -24.04 18.99
CA LEU A 78 -5.02 -22.92 18.32
C LEU A 78 -4.21 -23.40 17.09
N ARG A 79 -3.53 -24.54 17.18
CA ARG A 79 -2.86 -25.16 16.02
C ARG A 79 -3.82 -25.48 14.89
N ALA A 80 -4.99 -26.04 15.21
CA ALA A 80 -6.01 -26.35 14.22
C ALA A 80 -6.53 -25.07 13.54
N SER A 81 -6.81 -24.02 14.32
CA SER A 81 -7.23 -22.72 13.79
C SER A 81 -6.17 -22.08 12.87
N ILE A 82 -4.90 -22.05 13.29
CA ILE A 82 -3.80 -21.51 12.49
C ILE A 82 -3.63 -22.27 11.17
N THR A 83 -3.71 -23.61 11.22
CA THR A 83 -3.60 -24.46 10.04
C THR A 83 -4.74 -24.20 9.06
N ALA A 84 -5.96 -24.01 9.56
CA ALA A 84 -7.11 -23.66 8.74
C ALA A 84 -7.00 -22.26 8.12
N HIS A 85 -6.49 -21.26 8.85
CA HIS A 85 -6.18 -19.94 8.29
C HIS A 85 -5.14 -20.01 7.16
N ALA A 86 -4.08 -20.82 7.33
CA ALA A 86 -3.09 -21.05 6.29
C ALA A 86 -3.68 -21.77 5.06
N ALA A 87 -4.56 -22.76 5.26
CA ALA A 87 -5.26 -23.44 4.19
C ALA A 87 -6.19 -22.50 3.41
N ASN A 88 -6.93 -21.62 4.10
CA ASN A 88 -7.77 -20.59 3.46
C ASN A 88 -6.95 -19.61 2.62
N LEU A 89 -5.78 -19.20 3.12
CA LEU A 89 -4.85 -18.33 2.40
C LEU A 89 -4.28 -19.02 1.15
N ALA A 90 -3.89 -20.30 1.25
CA ALA A 90 -3.42 -21.09 0.12
C ALA A 90 -4.52 -21.28 -0.94
N LEU A 91 -5.73 -21.66 -0.52
CA LEU A 91 -6.88 -21.80 -1.40
C LEU A 91 -7.19 -20.50 -2.17
N ALA A 92 -7.17 -19.36 -1.47
CA ALA A 92 -7.39 -18.05 -2.09
C ALA A 92 -6.30 -17.73 -3.12
N LYS A 93 -5.03 -18.04 -2.84
CA LYS A 93 -3.91 -17.85 -3.76
C LYS A 93 -4.06 -18.69 -5.02
N ASP A 94 -4.29 -19.99 -4.85
CA ASP A 94 -4.39 -20.92 -5.97
C ASP A 94 -5.59 -20.59 -6.87
N ALA A 95 -6.73 -20.22 -6.27
CA ALA A 95 -7.91 -19.79 -7.01
C ALA A 95 -7.66 -18.48 -7.77
N LEU A 96 -7.06 -17.47 -7.13
CA LEU A 96 -6.73 -16.19 -7.77
C LEU A 96 -5.64 -16.32 -8.83
N ALA A 97 -4.77 -17.33 -8.75
CA ALA A 97 -3.74 -17.58 -9.76
C ALA A 97 -4.34 -17.87 -11.15
N MET A 98 -5.49 -18.56 -11.18
CA MET A 98 -6.24 -18.91 -12.40
C MET A 98 -7.10 -17.76 -12.96
N LEU A 99 -7.27 -16.68 -12.20
CA LEU A 99 -8.14 -15.56 -12.56
C LEU A 99 -7.33 -14.34 -13.07
N PRO A 100 -8.00 -13.41 -13.78
CA PRO A 100 -7.40 -12.11 -14.10
C PRO A 100 -6.95 -11.34 -12.85
N HIS A 101 -5.97 -10.45 -13.01
CA HIS A 101 -5.45 -9.61 -11.92
C HIS A 101 -6.50 -8.65 -11.32
N THR A 102 -7.59 -8.41 -12.05
CA THR A 102 -8.72 -7.61 -11.58
C THR A 102 -9.58 -8.35 -10.54
N SER A 103 -9.47 -9.68 -10.46
CA SER A 103 -10.26 -10.49 -9.55
C SER A 103 -9.77 -10.39 -8.10
N SER A 104 -10.67 -10.63 -7.15
CA SER A 104 -10.37 -10.59 -5.71
C SER A 104 -11.03 -11.73 -4.94
N ALA A 105 -10.51 -12.04 -3.76
CA ALA A 105 -11.08 -13.01 -2.84
C ALA A 105 -11.39 -12.36 -1.49
N LEU A 106 -12.53 -12.67 -0.89
CA LEU A 106 -12.93 -12.18 0.42
C LEU A 106 -13.05 -13.37 1.38
N ILE A 107 -12.28 -13.36 2.46
CA ILE A 107 -12.44 -14.31 3.57
C ILE A 107 -13.25 -13.62 4.67
N THR A 108 -14.38 -14.21 5.06
CA THR A 108 -15.24 -13.68 6.13
C THR A 108 -16.06 -14.79 6.79
N THR A 109 -16.66 -14.50 7.95
CA THR A 109 -17.53 -15.48 8.62
C THR A 109 -18.94 -15.45 8.02
N PRO A 110 -19.68 -16.58 8.06
CA PRO A 110 -21.09 -16.61 7.69
C PRO A 110 -21.92 -15.56 8.44
N ASP A 111 -21.67 -15.36 9.73
CA ASP A 111 -22.39 -14.36 10.55
C ASP A 111 -22.14 -12.92 10.11
N ALA A 112 -20.89 -12.60 9.76
CA ALA A 112 -20.51 -11.28 9.26
C ALA A 112 -21.07 -11.02 7.86
N ALA A 113 -21.09 -12.05 7.00
CA ALA A 113 -21.71 -11.99 5.68
C ALA A 113 -23.23 -11.78 5.77
N ALA A 114 -23.90 -12.48 6.69
CA ALA A 114 -25.35 -12.47 6.85
C ALA A 114 -25.89 -11.32 7.72
N ASN A 115 -25.05 -10.40 8.22
CA ASN A 115 -25.43 -9.36 9.21
C ASN A 115 -26.04 -9.91 10.50
N LEU A 116 -25.75 -11.16 10.87
CA LEU A 116 -26.37 -11.83 12.03
C LEU A 116 -25.73 -11.44 13.37
N MET A 117 -24.73 -10.56 13.39
CA MET A 117 -24.23 -9.97 14.64
C MET A 117 -25.32 -9.10 15.28
N LYS A 118 -26.12 -9.73 16.15
CA LYS A 118 -27.12 -9.09 17.00
C LYS A 118 -26.49 -7.91 17.75
N THR A 119 -27.15 -6.76 17.66
CA THR A 119 -26.98 -5.60 18.54
C THR A 119 -27.20 -6.02 19.99
N SER A 120 -26.14 -6.25 20.74
CA SER A 120 -26.18 -6.19 22.21
C SER A 120 -25.57 -4.85 22.65
N PHE A 121 -26.28 -3.76 22.34
CA PHE A 121 -26.21 -2.55 23.14
C PHE A 121 -27.57 -2.44 23.81
N GLU A 122 -27.71 -3.04 24.99
CA GLU A 122 -28.74 -2.59 25.91
C GLU A 122 -28.33 -1.20 26.40
N PRO A 123 -29.22 -0.19 26.35
CA PRO A 123 -28.95 1.08 27.01
C PRO A 123 -29.05 0.84 28.51
N ASN A 124 -27.92 0.77 29.21
CA ASN A 124 -27.93 0.88 30.66
C ASN A 124 -28.33 2.32 31.03
N GLU A 125 -29.61 2.53 31.31
CA GLU A 125 -30.07 3.65 32.12
C GLU A 125 -29.61 3.42 33.57
N ALA A 126 -28.63 4.19 34.05
CA ALA A 126 -28.56 4.60 35.46
C ALA A 126 -27.48 5.67 35.72
N THR A 127 -27.95 6.75 36.34
CA THR A 127 -27.25 7.69 37.24
C THR A 127 -26.22 8.67 36.66
N GLY A 128 -26.61 9.95 36.65
CA GLY A 128 -25.75 11.07 36.29
C GLY A 128 -25.07 11.76 37.47
N SER A 129 -24.09 12.61 37.15
CA SER A 129 -23.95 13.99 37.63
C SER A 129 -22.80 14.67 36.88
N ASP A 130 -22.95 15.98 36.70
CA ASP A 130 -22.15 16.89 35.88
C ASP A 130 -20.64 16.93 36.19
N SER A 131 -19.79 17.09 35.16
CA SER A 131 -19.12 18.37 34.85
C SER A 131 -17.92 18.24 33.87
N PHE A 132 -17.98 19.06 32.81
CA PHE A 132 -16.89 19.83 32.17
C PHE A 132 -15.93 19.20 31.12
N PHE A 133 -16.26 19.46 29.85
CA PHE A 133 -15.42 19.68 28.64
C PHE A 133 -14.46 18.57 28.13
N GLY A 134 -14.98 17.73 27.24
CA GLY A 134 -14.22 17.05 26.19
C GLY A 134 -15.01 17.05 24.88
N ILE A 135 -14.58 17.86 23.89
CA ILE A 135 -15.18 17.93 22.55
C ILE A 135 -14.78 16.66 21.78
N GLY A 136 -15.46 15.55 22.06
CA GLY A 136 -15.27 14.24 21.41
C GLY A 136 -16.58 13.49 21.13
N GLY A 137 -17.73 14.15 21.32
CA GLY A 137 -19.05 13.53 21.34
C GLY A 137 -20.00 14.05 20.26
N ILE A 138 -19.55 14.24 19.02
CA ILE A 138 -20.50 14.37 17.90
C ILE A 138 -20.86 12.96 17.46
N VAL A 139 -22.13 12.63 17.72
CA VAL A 139 -22.92 11.52 17.17
C VAL A 139 -22.41 11.08 15.80
N THR A 140 -21.61 10.02 15.75
CA THR A 140 -21.54 9.17 14.57
C THR A 140 -22.31 7.91 14.92
N THR A 141 -23.53 7.79 14.42
CA THR A 141 -24.20 6.48 14.33
C THR A 141 -23.39 5.64 13.36
N ARG A 142 -22.30 5.04 13.85
CA ARG A 142 -21.37 4.23 13.07
C ARG A 142 -22.08 2.94 12.69
N ARG A 143 -22.97 2.99 11.69
CA ARG A 143 -23.61 1.82 11.09
C ARG A 143 -22.49 0.86 10.70
N LYS A 144 -22.38 -0.26 11.41
CA LYS A 144 -21.38 -1.30 11.13
C LYS A 144 -21.61 -1.75 9.69
N LYS A 145 -20.69 -1.44 8.79
CA LYS A 145 -20.81 -1.74 7.37
C LYS A 145 -20.64 -3.25 7.18
N ASN A 146 -21.57 -3.89 6.47
CA ASN A 146 -21.43 -5.29 6.09
C ASN A 146 -20.20 -5.44 5.17
N PRO A 147 -19.22 -6.29 5.51
CA PRO A 147 -17.99 -6.42 4.73
C PRO A 147 -18.22 -6.98 3.33
N LEU A 148 -19.16 -7.92 3.17
CA LEU A 148 -19.53 -8.50 1.88
C LEU A 148 -20.22 -7.45 0.99
N LEU A 149 -21.22 -6.73 1.50
CA LEU A 149 -21.89 -5.66 0.73
C LEU A 149 -20.93 -4.53 0.39
N HIS A 150 -20.05 -4.14 1.33
CA HIS A 150 -19.05 -3.11 1.07
C HIS A 150 -18.05 -3.54 -0.01
N ASN A 151 -17.58 -4.79 0.04
CA ASN A 151 -16.63 -5.31 -0.94
C ASN A 151 -17.27 -5.46 -2.34
N LEU A 152 -18.49 -5.96 -2.41
CA LEU A 152 -19.27 -6.03 -3.65
C LEU A 152 -19.45 -4.66 -4.31
N LEU A 153 -19.57 -3.60 -3.51
CA LEU A 153 -19.81 -2.24 -4.01
C LEU A 153 -18.54 -1.43 -4.31
N THR A 154 -17.40 -1.74 -3.68
CA THR A 154 -16.25 -0.81 -3.66
C THR A 154 -14.89 -1.42 -3.98
N ASP A 155 -14.78 -2.75 -4.13
CA ASP A 155 -13.51 -3.48 -4.31
C ASP A 155 -12.42 -3.17 -3.29
N LYS A 156 -12.83 -2.64 -2.14
CA LYS A 156 -11.96 -2.22 -1.06
C LYS A 156 -12.29 -2.99 0.22
N PRO A 157 -11.29 -3.21 1.08
CA PRO A 157 -11.59 -3.62 2.44
C PRO A 157 -12.42 -2.53 3.11
N VAL A 158 -13.24 -2.90 4.11
CA VAL A 158 -14.04 -1.94 4.90
C VAL A 158 -13.17 -0.83 5.50
N PHE A 159 -11.92 -1.13 5.79
CA PHE A 159 -10.91 -0.18 6.23
C PHE A 159 -9.61 -0.40 5.46
N SER A 160 -8.94 0.69 5.06
CA SER A 160 -7.67 0.61 4.31
C SER A 160 -6.53 0.00 5.14
N SER A 161 -5.64 -0.73 4.48
CA SER A 161 -4.47 -1.40 5.05
C SER A 161 -3.28 -0.47 5.30
N SER A 162 -3.27 0.72 4.69
CA SER A 162 -2.19 1.70 4.86
C SER A 162 -2.45 2.70 5.99
N LEU A 163 -3.58 2.60 6.70
CA LEU A 163 -3.82 3.43 7.87
C LEU A 163 -2.79 3.13 8.97
N PRO A 164 -2.27 4.15 9.68
CA PRO A 164 -1.35 3.95 10.80
C PRO A 164 -2.02 3.11 11.86
N MET A 165 -1.26 2.21 12.47
CA MET A 165 -1.80 1.21 13.39
C MET A 165 -2.55 1.83 14.58
N ALA A 166 -2.12 3.02 15.04
CA ALA A 166 -2.80 3.76 16.12
C ALA A 166 -4.20 4.29 15.74
N ARG A 167 -4.50 4.42 14.44
CA ARG A 167 -5.78 4.93 13.92
C ARG A 167 -6.63 3.82 13.28
N ALA A 168 -6.08 2.63 13.15
CA ALA A 168 -6.80 1.47 12.65
C ALA A 168 -7.79 1.00 13.74
N PRO A 169 -9.11 0.91 13.46
CA PRO A 169 -10.05 0.38 14.43
C PRO A 169 -9.70 -1.07 14.79
N THR A 170 -9.33 -1.32 16.04
CA THR A 170 -9.27 -2.66 16.61
C THR A 170 -10.71 -3.13 16.78
N ASN A 171 -11.01 -4.39 16.43
CA ASN A 171 -12.30 -5.01 16.77
C ASN A 171 -12.34 -5.36 18.27
N SER A 172 -11.94 -4.41 19.13
CA SER A 172 -11.90 -4.56 20.58
C SER A 172 -13.28 -4.26 21.15
N GLY A 173 -14.14 -5.28 21.13
CA GLY A 173 -15.46 -5.24 21.76
C GLY A 173 -15.90 -6.54 22.42
N ARG A 174 -15.14 -7.63 22.29
CA ARG A 174 -15.33 -8.89 23.03
C ARG A 174 -13.97 -9.51 23.30
N GLU A 175 -13.87 -10.23 24.42
CA GLU A 175 -12.73 -11.12 24.66
C GLU A 175 -12.50 -11.99 23.41
N PRO A 176 -11.25 -12.10 22.93
CA PRO A 176 -10.94 -12.90 21.77
C PRO A 176 -11.26 -14.36 22.10
N THR A 177 -12.23 -14.96 21.41
CA THR A 177 -12.23 -16.41 21.27
C THR A 177 -10.98 -16.78 20.51
N VAL A 178 -10.16 -17.64 21.10
CA VAL A 178 -8.86 -18.07 20.57
C VAL A 178 -9.05 -18.53 19.11
N GLY A 179 -8.49 -17.78 18.15
CA GLY A 179 -8.49 -18.14 16.73
C GLY A 179 -9.60 -17.55 15.84
N ALA A 180 -10.63 -16.88 16.38
CA ALA A 180 -11.72 -16.30 15.59
C ALA A 180 -11.63 -14.77 15.51
N SER A 181 -11.44 -14.24 14.29
CA SER A 181 -11.44 -12.78 14.05
C SER A 181 -12.73 -12.38 13.36
N GLY A 182 -13.61 -11.65 14.06
CA GLY A 182 -14.89 -11.15 13.52
C GLY A 182 -14.78 -10.08 12.43
N GLY A 183 -13.61 -9.98 11.78
CA GLY A 183 -13.35 -9.11 10.63
C GLY A 183 -13.50 -9.85 9.29
N SER A 184 -13.07 -9.19 8.22
CA SER A 184 -12.95 -9.77 6.88
C SER A 184 -11.60 -9.42 6.28
N THR A 185 -10.99 -10.37 5.56
CA THR A 185 -9.74 -10.16 4.83
C THR A 185 -10.02 -10.13 3.35
N LEU A 186 -9.67 -9.03 2.68
CA LEU A 186 -9.69 -8.94 1.22
C LEU A 186 -8.33 -9.36 0.67
N LEU A 187 -8.30 -10.29 -0.27
CA LEU A 187 -7.10 -10.74 -0.94
C LEU A 187 -7.20 -10.39 -2.41
N LYS A 188 -6.08 -10.00 -2.99
CA LYS A 188 -5.91 -9.91 -4.45
C LYS A 188 -4.68 -10.70 -4.83
N LYS A 189 -4.70 -11.31 -6.04
CA LYS A 189 -3.54 -11.99 -6.62
C LYS A 189 -2.29 -11.12 -6.45
N GLY A 190 -2.50 -9.83 -6.72
CA GLY A 190 -1.57 -8.80 -6.32
C GLY A 190 -1.28 -7.86 -7.45
N MET A 191 -0.71 -6.72 -7.08
CA MET A 191 -0.04 -5.83 -8.01
C MET A 191 1.46 -6.14 -7.86
N PRO A 192 2.17 -6.59 -8.92
CA PRO A 192 3.59 -6.83 -8.82
C PRO A 192 4.29 -5.53 -8.47
N LEU A 193 5.27 -5.58 -7.58
CA LEU A 193 5.98 -4.38 -7.15
C LEU A 193 7.46 -4.54 -7.44
N ARG A 194 8.01 -3.56 -8.15
CA ARG A 194 9.45 -3.44 -8.39
C ARG A 194 9.97 -2.27 -7.58
N VAL A 195 10.96 -2.53 -6.74
CA VAL A 195 11.60 -1.52 -5.89
C VAL A 195 13.07 -1.45 -6.24
N PHE A 196 13.53 -0.25 -6.60
CA PHE A 196 14.90 0.00 -7.02
C PHE A 196 15.53 1.09 -6.13
N PRO A 197 16.68 0.85 -5.50
CA PRO A 197 17.31 -0.47 -5.33
C PRO A 197 16.47 -1.37 -4.41
N HIS A 198 16.65 -2.70 -4.50
CA HIS A 198 15.83 -3.62 -3.72
C HIS A 198 16.20 -3.55 -2.21
N PRO A 199 15.28 -3.22 -1.27
CA PRO A 199 15.64 -2.88 0.12
C PRO A 199 16.31 -4.01 0.90
N ARG A 200 16.07 -5.27 0.51
CA ARG A 200 16.70 -6.45 1.14
C ARG A 200 18.18 -6.60 0.79
N GLU A 201 18.58 -6.13 -0.39
CA GLU A 201 19.95 -6.21 -0.87
C GLU A 201 20.70 -4.92 -0.56
N ASN A 202 20.04 -3.79 -0.79
CA ASN A 202 20.56 -2.45 -0.60
C ASN A 202 19.52 -1.63 0.16
N PRO A 203 19.63 -1.57 1.51
CA PRO A 203 18.79 -0.71 2.32
C PRO A 203 18.88 0.74 1.85
N TRP A 204 17.75 1.45 1.88
CA TRP A 204 17.72 2.84 1.47
C TRP A 204 18.32 3.69 2.60
N VAL A 205 19.63 3.92 2.49
CA VAL A 205 20.39 4.81 3.36
C VAL A 205 21.01 5.93 2.52
N PRO A 206 21.27 7.11 3.11
CA PRO A 206 21.96 8.19 2.41
C PRO A 206 23.30 7.68 1.83
N PRO A 207 23.55 7.87 0.53
CA PRO A 207 24.80 7.45 -0.08
C PRO A 207 25.97 8.32 0.40
N LYS A 208 27.17 7.75 0.45
CA LYS A 208 28.39 8.53 0.71
C LYS A 208 28.59 9.56 -0.42
N PRO A 209 29.04 10.79 -0.12
CA PRO A 209 29.39 11.76 -1.15
C PRO A 209 30.34 11.16 -2.18
N GLY A 210 30.01 11.29 -3.47
CA GLY A 210 30.79 10.74 -4.58
C GLY A 210 30.58 9.25 -4.90
N SER A 211 29.72 8.54 -4.17
CA SER A 211 29.35 7.16 -4.53
C SER A 211 28.36 7.12 -5.71
N PRO A 212 28.38 6.07 -6.54
CA PRO A 212 27.45 5.94 -7.66
C PRO A 212 26.00 5.84 -7.14
N ARG A 213 25.11 6.61 -7.76
CA ARG A 213 23.68 6.67 -7.41
C ARG A 213 22.83 6.04 -8.51
N LEU A 214 21.67 5.52 -8.12
CA LEU A 214 20.64 5.11 -9.08
C LEU A 214 20.17 6.34 -9.86
N ARG A 215 19.95 6.18 -11.17
CA ARG A 215 19.40 7.23 -12.02
C ARG A 215 18.07 6.77 -12.62
N LEU A 216 17.17 7.71 -12.85
CA LEU A 216 15.89 7.42 -13.53
C LEU A 216 16.08 6.99 -15.00
N THR A 217 17.29 7.19 -15.54
CA THR A 217 17.69 6.79 -16.89
C THR A 217 18.35 5.40 -16.94
N ASP A 218 18.48 4.73 -15.80
CA ASP A 218 19.01 3.36 -15.74
C ASP A 218 18.06 2.38 -16.43
N LYS A 219 18.62 1.35 -17.09
CA LYS A 219 17.86 0.39 -17.91
C LYS A 219 16.78 -0.40 -17.17
N CYS A 220 16.83 -0.44 -15.83
CA CYS A 220 15.81 -1.09 -15.01
C CYS A 220 14.51 -0.28 -14.92
N ILE A 221 14.54 1.01 -15.26
CA ILE A 221 13.41 1.93 -15.23
C ILE A 221 13.05 2.35 -16.67
N ASP A 222 11.79 2.18 -17.02
CA ASP A 222 11.21 2.68 -18.27
C ASP A 222 10.75 4.12 -18.04
N LEU A 223 11.67 5.04 -18.30
CA LEU A 223 11.44 6.47 -18.13
C LEU A 223 10.21 6.97 -18.91
N PRO A 224 10.00 6.64 -20.21
CA PRO A 224 8.79 7.05 -20.93
C PRO A 224 7.49 6.65 -20.23
N ARG A 225 7.41 5.41 -19.71
CA ARG A 225 6.22 4.97 -18.96
C ARG A 225 6.08 5.67 -17.62
N LEU A 226 7.18 5.93 -16.93
CA LEU A 226 7.18 6.69 -15.66
C LEU A 226 6.70 8.13 -15.86
N VAL A 227 7.17 8.80 -16.92
CA VAL A 227 6.72 10.14 -17.29
C VAL A 227 5.22 10.13 -17.59
N HIS A 228 4.74 9.16 -18.39
CA HIS A 228 3.31 9.03 -18.67
C HIS A 228 2.47 8.87 -17.38
N LEU A 229 2.92 8.03 -16.45
CA LEU A 229 2.27 7.86 -15.14
C LEU A 229 2.19 9.17 -14.35
N ILE A 230 3.28 9.93 -14.29
CA ILE A 230 3.32 11.24 -13.61
C ILE A 230 2.35 12.21 -14.29
N GLU A 231 2.44 12.35 -15.61
CA GLU A 231 1.60 13.29 -16.34
C GLU A 231 0.10 12.99 -16.22
N ASP A 232 -0.28 11.70 -16.31
CA ASP A 232 -1.67 11.27 -16.12
C ASP A 232 -2.14 11.53 -14.68
N SER A 233 -1.36 11.12 -13.68
CA SER A 233 -1.72 11.27 -12.27
C SER A 233 -1.89 12.74 -11.86
N PHE A 234 -1.00 13.63 -12.29
CA PHE A 234 -1.01 15.04 -11.93
C PHE A 234 -1.82 15.92 -12.89
N GLY A 235 -2.12 15.43 -14.10
CA GLY A 235 -2.84 16.20 -15.12
C GLY A 235 -2.05 17.33 -15.74
N ARG A 236 -0.71 17.26 -15.71
CA ARG A 236 0.20 18.31 -16.17
C ARG A 236 1.40 17.68 -16.87
N LYS A 237 1.96 18.39 -17.85
CA LYS A 237 3.16 17.98 -18.57
C LYS A 237 4.41 18.21 -17.74
N LEU A 238 5.26 17.19 -17.66
CA LEU A 238 6.50 17.24 -16.89
C LEU A 238 7.62 17.80 -17.78
N ASP A 239 8.43 18.71 -17.24
CA ASP A 239 9.71 19.04 -17.87
C ASP A 239 10.70 17.93 -17.52
N VAL A 240 10.93 17.02 -18.45
CA VAL A 240 11.72 15.81 -18.20
C VAL A 240 13.19 16.17 -17.94
N ASP A 241 13.75 17.12 -18.68
CA ASP A 241 15.16 17.45 -18.57
C ASP A 241 15.46 18.18 -17.26
N ASP A 242 14.63 19.18 -16.90
CA ASP A 242 14.71 19.86 -15.60
C ASP A 242 14.57 18.88 -14.44
N TYR A 243 13.55 18.01 -14.53
CA TYR A 243 13.28 17.02 -13.49
C TYR A 243 14.42 16.03 -13.29
N LEU A 244 14.97 15.49 -14.39
CA LEU A 244 16.10 14.57 -14.34
C LEU A 244 17.35 15.23 -13.77
N ASN A 245 17.65 16.47 -14.16
CA ASN A 245 18.81 17.19 -13.66
C ASN A 245 18.77 17.36 -12.13
N ARG A 246 17.59 17.64 -11.57
CA ARG A 246 17.41 17.75 -10.12
C ARG A 246 17.46 16.39 -9.41
N VAL A 247 16.79 15.38 -9.95
CA VAL A 247 16.60 14.10 -9.24
C VAL A 247 17.81 13.17 -9.37
N ASN A 248 18.58 13.22 -10.45
CA ASN A 248 19.70 12.31 -10.69
C ASN A 248 20.74 12.32 -9.55
N GLU A 249 20.97 13.48 -8.95
CA GLU A 249 21.94 13.59 -7.85
C GLU A 249 21.34 13.23 -6.49
N ASN A 250 20.02 13.25 -6.32
CA ASN A 250 19.37 13.06 -5.01
C ASN A 250 18.52 11.78 -4.94
N LEU A 251 18.47 10.93 -5.97
CA LEU A 251 17.58 9.77 -5.99
C LEU A 251 17.92 8.75 -4.89
N ALA A 252 16.95 8.48 -4.01
CA ALA A 252 17.02 7.43 -3.01
C ALA A 252 16.55 6.10 -3.60
N GLY A 253 15.45 6.14 -4.35
CA GLY A 253 14.91 4.98 -5.02
C GLY A 253 13.55 5.21 -5.65
N VAL A 254 13.09 4.20 -6.38
CA VAL A 254 11.84 4.20 -7.13
C VAL A 254 11.05 2.94 -6.80
N ILE A 255 9.77 3.13 -6.51
CA ILE A 255 8.80 2.06 -6.33
C ILE A 255 7.87 2.10 -7.54
N ILE A 256 7.71 0.97 -8.22
CA ILE A 256 6.80 0.83 -9.37
C ILE A 256 5.83 -0.30 -9.05
N ALA A 257 4.54 0.01 -9.04
CA ALA A 257 3.46 -0.94 -8.90
C ALA A 257 2.87 -1.27 -10.28
N GLY A 258 2.78 -2.56 -10.56
CA GLY A 258 2.22 -3.09 -11.78
C GLY A 258 3.06 -2.77 -13.00
N GLU A 259 2.36 -2.58 -14.10
CA GLU A 259 2.90 -2.09 -15.37
C GLU A 259 2.84 -0.56 -15.41
N TYR A 260 3.42 0.10 -14.39
CA TYR A 260 3.38 1.56 -14.18
C TYR A 260 1.96 2.09 -13.90
N GLU A 261 1.16 1.31 -13.17
CA GLU A 261 -0.17 1.74 -12.72
C GLU A 261 -0.10 2.65 -11.50
N GLY A 262 0.95 2.48 -10.69
CA GLY A 262 1.31 3.40 -9.62
C GLY A 262 2.82 3.43 -9.41
N GLY A 263 3.30 4.49 -8.79
CA GLY A 263 4.72 4.65 -8.52
C GLY A 263 5.02 5.74 -7.51
N ALA A 264 6.17 5.59 -6.86
CA ALA A 264 6.73 6.58 -5.96
C ALA A 264 8.20 6.80 -6.29
N ILE A 265 8.60 8.06 -6.35
CA ILE A 265 10.01 8.49 -6.50
C ILE A 265 10.40 9.15 -5.20
N LEU A 266 11.47 8.65 -4.60
CA LEU A 266 12.00 9.15 -3.33
C LEU A 266 13.41 9.68 -3.50
N THR A 267 13.72 10.74 -2.77
CA THR A 267 15.00 11.43 -2.81
C THR A 267 15.58 11.62 -1.40
N TRP A 268 16.90 11.71 -1.35
CA TRP A 268 17.67 12.17 -0.21
C TRP A 268 17.94 13.66 -0.38
N GLU A 269 17.07 14.48 0.20
CA GLU A 269 17.23 15.93 0.15
C GLU A 269 18.05 16.41 1.35
N LYS A 270 18.72 17.54 1.19
CA LYS A 270 19.48 18.19 2.27
C LYS A 270 18.84 19.53 2.62
N PRO A 271 18.87 19.95 3.89
CA PRO A 271 18.46 21.29 4.28
C PRO A 271 19.29 22.36 3.57
N GLU A 272 18.68 23.53 3.37
CA GLU A 272 19.33 24.67 2.73
C GLU A 272 20.56 25.12 3.51
N GLY A 273 21.64 25.46 2.79
CA GLY A 273 22.89 25.93 3.37
C GLY A 273 23.86 24.83 3.83
N LEU A 274 23.55 23.55 3.62
CA LEU A 274 24.47 22.44 3.87
C LEU A 274 25.11 21.91 2.58
N ASP A 275 26.40 21.59 2.66
CA ASP A 275 27.11 20.80 1.67
C ASP A 275 26.89 19.29 1.90
N ASP A 276 27.13 18.49 0.86
CA ASP A 276 26.84 17.05 0.87
C ASP A 276 27.67 16.29 1.91
N HIS A 277 28.91 16.73 2.15
CA HIS A 277 29.81 16.13 3.12
C HIS A 277 29.31 16.38 4.54
N THR A 278 29.03 17.64 4.89
CA THR A 278 28.49 17.98 6.21
C THR A 278 27.13 17.34 6.45
N ALA A 279 26.23 17.32 5.46
CA ALA A 279 24.92 16.68 5.58
C ALA A 279 25.05 15.17 5.83
N TYR A 280 26.03 14.51 5.21
CA TYR A 280 26.30 13.09 5.40
C TYR A 280 26.88 12.81 6.80
N GLU A 281 27.92 13.54 7.20
CA GLU A 281 28.59 13.34 8.48
C GLU A 281 27.68 13.63 9.68
N GLN A 282 26.81 14.63 9.56
CA GLN A 282 25.83 14.97 10.59
C GLN A 282 24.54 14.14 10.53
N GLY A 283 24.38 13.27 9.51
CA GLY A 283 23.18 12.46 9.34
C GLY A 283 21.91 13.28 9.10
N ARG A 284 22.01 14.43 8.42
CA ARG A 284 20.91 15.39 8.22
C ARG A 284 20.19 15.25 6.89
N TYR A 285 20.44 14.18 6.15
CA TYR A 285 19.66 13.87 4.95
C TYR A 285 18.21 13.56 5.31
N VAL A 286 17.31 14.17 4.55
CA VAL A 286 15.88 14.03 4.71
C VAL A 286 15.36 13.04 3.67
N PRO A 287 14.76 11.91 4.08
CA PRO A 287 13.99 11.08 3.18
C PRO A 287 12.76 11.87 2.72
N TYR A 288 12.67 12.10 1.41
CA TYR A 288 11.63 12.91 0.80
C TYR A 288 10.88 12.13 -0.29
N LEU A 289 9.55 12.14 -0.23
CA LEU A 289 8.71 11.60 -1.31
C LEU A 289 8.41 12.70 -2.31
N ASP A 290 9.08 12.62 -3.47
CA ASP A 290 9.08 13.66 -4.50
C ASP A 290 7.92 13.56 -5.49
N LYS A 291 7.61 12.32 -5.91
CA LYS A 291 6.42 12.01 -6.72
C LYS A 291 5.73 10.81 -6.13
N PHE A 292 4.42 10.94 -5.95
CA PHE A 292 3.52 9.84 -5.69
C PHE A 292 2.45 9.88 -6.77
N ALA A 293 2.48 8.92 -7.68
CA ALA A 293 1.65 8.91 -8.88
C ALA A 293 0.86 7.61 -8.98
N VAL A 294 -0.41 7.72 -9.32
CA VAL A 294 -1.29 6.58 -9.63
C VAL A 294 -2.15 6.97 -10.82
N LEU A 295 -2.21 6.11 -11.83
CA LEU A 295 -3.03 6.37 -13.03
C LEU A 295 -4.47 6.65 -12.62
N ARG A 296 -5.12 7.64 -13.25
CA ARG A 296 -6.48 8.04 -12.91
C ARG A 296 -7.48 6.88 -13.00
N LYS A 297 -7.31 5.99 -13.98
CA LYS A 297 -8.11 4.76 -14.12
C LYS A 297 -7.96 3.78 -12.94
N SER A 298 -6.82 3.86 -12.25
CA SER A 298 -6.45 3.02 -11.10
C SER A 298 -6.62 3.77 -9.77
N GLN A 299 -7.03 5.04 -9.79
CA GLN A 299 -7.37 5.80 -8.59
C GLN A 299 -8.73 5.34 -8.08
N GLY A 300 -8.79 4.94 -6.81
CA GLY A 300 -10.03 4.52 -6.18
C GLY A 300 -10.47 3.09 -6.49
N SER A 301 -9.82 2.38 -7.41
CA SER A 301 -9.94 0.93 -7.63
C SER A 301 -8.63 0.23 -7.22
N GLY A 302 -8.65 -1.06 -6.89
CA GLY A 302 -7.40 -1.84 -6.82
C GLY A 302 -6.50 -1.69 -5.59
N GLY A 303 -6.60 -0.61 -4.80
CA GLY A 303 -5.71 -0.39 -3.66
C GLY A 303 -4.27 -0.05 -4.05
N CYS A 304 -4.01 0.30 -5.32
CA CYS A 304 -2.66 0.58 -5.84
C CYS A 304 -1.92 1.65 -5.03
N ALA A 305 -2.60 2.75 -4.67
CA ALA A 305 -2.03 3.78 -3.81
C ALA A 305 -1.61 3.23 -2.44
N ASP A 306 -2.45 2.41 -1.82
CA ASP A 306 -2.17 1.81 -0.51
C ASP A 306 -1.00 0.80 -0.61
N ILE A 307 -0.89 0.06 -1.73
CA ILE A 307 0.23 -0.87 -2.00
C ILE A 307 1.56 -0.10 -2.11
N VAL A 308 1.62 0.94 -2.94
CA VAL A 308 2.84 1.77 -3.12
C VAL A 308 3.23 2.43 -1.78
N PHE A 309 2.24 2.97 -1.06
CA PHE A 309 2.49 3.63 0.22
C PHE A 309 2.97 2.66 1.30
N ASN A 310 2.36 1.48 1.40
CA ASN A 310 2.80 0.44 2.35
C ASN A 310 4.21 -0.02 2.05
N ALA A 311 4.55 -0.24 0.77
CA ALA A 311 5.90 -0.62 0.37
C ALA A 311 6.93 0.44 0.75
N MET A 312 6.58 1.72 0.58
CA MET A 312 7.40 2.85 0.97
C MET A 312 7.65 2.88 2.48
N VAL A 313 6.59 2.94 3.31
CA VAL A 313 6.72 3.17 4.75
C VAL A 313 7.08 1.93 5.57
N ARG A 314 6.81 0.72 5.07
CA ARG A 314 7.13 -0.53 5.80
C ARG A 314 8.38 -1.21 5.28
N GLY A 315 8.65 -1.10 3.98
CA GLY A 315 9.75 -1.80 3.32
C GLY A 315 10.97 -0.94 3.11
N CYS A 316 10.79 0.28 2.60
CA CYS A 316 11.91 1.12 2.14
C CYS A 316 12.41 2.09 3.21
N LEU A 317 11.48 2.78 3.89
CA LEU A 317 11.78 3.84 4.87
C LEU A 317 10.93 3.65 6.14
N PRO A 318 11.21 2.61 6.95
CA PRO A 318 10.48 2.33 8.19
C PRO A 318 10.65 3.43 9.25
N ASP A 319 11.77 4.14 9.24
CA ASP A 319 12.06 5.20 10.22
C ASP A 319 11.32 6.52 9.92
N GLY A 320 10.72 6.63 8.73
CA GLY A 320 9.90 7.76 8.34
C GLY A 320 10.32 8.40 7.02
N VAL A 321 9.35 9.04 6.39
CA VAL A 321 9.52 9.82 5.16
C VAL A 321 8.71 11.11 5.28
N SER A 322 9.22 12.19 4.70
CA SER A 322 8.54 13.49 4.61
C SER A 322 8.06 13.77 3.19
N TRP A 323 6.99 14.54 3.05
CA TRP A 323 6.55 15.04 1.75
C TRP A 323 5.75 16.32 1.89
N ARG A 324 5.55 17.00 0.77
CA ARG A 324 4.62 18.15 0.69
C ARG A 324 3.51 17.88 -0.30
N SER A 325 2.38 18.55 -0.07
CA SER A 325 1.23 18.55 -0.98
C SER A 325 0.60 19.94 -0.98
N ARG A 326 0.05 20.37 -2.12
CA ARG A 326 -0.65 21.66 -2.21
C ARG A 326 -1.85 21.67 -1.26
N LYS A 327 -2.19 22.80 -0.62
CA LYS A 327 -3.25 22.85 0.42
C LYS A 327 -4.63 22.46 -0.12
N ASP A 328 -4.88 22.73 -1.39
CA ASP A 328 -6.10 22.45 -2.15
C ASP A 328 -6.14 21.05 -2.79
N ASN A 329 -5.08 20.25 -2.65
CA ASN A 329 -5.05 18.90 -3.22
C ASN A 329 -6.14 18.01 -2.59
N PRO A 330 -7.09 17.45 -3.37
CA PRO A 330 -8.14 16.59 -2.84
C PRO A 330 -7.61 15.31 -2.16
N VAL A 331 -6.40 14.88 -2.51
CA VAL A 331 -5.73 13.72 -1.90
C VAL A 331 -5.28 14.01 -0.45
N ASN A 332 -5.25 15.26 0.00
CA ASN A 332 -4.82 15.59 1.36
C ASN A 332 -5.61 14.86 2.43
N LYS A 333 -6.92 14.61 2.24
CA LYS A 333 -7.71 13.79 3.17
C LYS A 333 -7.12 12.39 3.35
N TRP A 334 -6.66 11.77 2.26
CA TRP A 334 -6.01 10.47 2.26
C TRP A 334 -4.62 10.52 2.93
N TYR A 335 -3.86 11.60 2.73
CA TYR A 335 -2.58 11.83 3.43
C TYR A 335 -2.75 12.05 4.94
N PHE A 336 -3.71 12.87 5.38
CA PHE A 336 -3.99 13.10 6.80
C PHE A 336 -4.28 11.81 7.55
N GLU A 337 -5.01 10.90 6.93
CA GLU A 337 -5.32 9.59 7.50
C GLU A 337 -4.06 8.72 7.69
N ARG A 338 -3.04 8.90 6.84
CA ARG A 338 -1.84 8.04 6.72
C ARG A 338 -0.57 8.61 7.34
N SER A 339 -0.48 9.92 7.49
CA SER A 339 0.64 10.58 8.13
C SER A 339 0.56 10.45 9.66
N LEU A 340 1.71 10.36 10.32
CA LEU A 340 1.78 10.48 11.78
C LEU A 340 1.68 11.95 12.22
N GLY A 341 2.19 12.88 11.40
CA GLY A 341 2.03 14.30 11.65
C GLY A 341 1.96 15.13 10.37
N THR A 342 1.54 16.38 10.54
CA THR A 342 1.34 17.35 9.46
C THR A 342 1.61 18.75 9.96
N SER A 343 2.10 19.62 9.07
CA SER A 343 2.31 21.03 9.36
C SER A 343 1.97 21.86 8.13
N LYS A 344 1.20 22.94 8.32
CA LYS A 344 0.91 23.89 7.25
C LYS A 344 2.05 24.90 7.20
N LEU A 345 2.76 24.95 6.09
CA LEU A 345 3.84 25.91 5.92
C LEU A 345 3.26 27.32 5.77
N SER A 346 3.78 28.23 6.58
CA SER A 346 3.43 29.66 6.55
C SER A 346 4.06 30.34 5.34
N GLY A 347 3.34 31.28 4.75
CA GLY A 347 3.85 32.04 3.60
C GLY A 347 3.92 31.26 2.28
N CYS A 348 3.45 30.00 2.23
CA CYS A 348 3.32 29.28 0.96
C CYS A 348 2.09 28.37 0.88
N ASN A 349 1.75 27.87 -0.32
CA ASN A 349 0.60 27.00 -0.55
C ASN A 349 0.94 25.50 -0.42
N TRP A 350 1.73 25.16 0.61
CA TRP A 350 2.17 23.79 0.88
C TRP A 350 1.75 23.32 2.27
N THR A 351 1.37 22.04 2.35
CA THR A 351 1.21 21.29 3.60
C THR A 351 2.25 20.19 3.62
N MET A 352 3.05 20.15 4.67
CA MET A 352 4.03 19.12 4.96
C MET A 352 3.37 17.97 5.72
N PHE A 353 3.79 16.75 5.41
CA PHE A 353 3.35 15.52 6.05
C PHE A 353 4.56 14.63 6.32
N TRP A 354 4.47 13.79 7.34
CA TRP A 354 5.53 12.80 7.64
C TRP A 354 4.97 11.53 8.28
N THR A 355 5.76 10.46 8.20
CA THR A 355 5.50 9.17 8.86
C THR A 355 6.50 8.83 9.96
N THR A 356 7.45 9.72 10.25
CA THR A 356 8.43 9.56 11.32
C THR A 356 7.74 9.55 12.69
N PRO A 357 7.95 8.51 13.52
CA PRO A 357 7.30 8.40 14.82
C PRO A 357 7.90 9.39 15.84
N ASN A 358 7.07 9.81 16.80
CA ASN A 358 7.49 10.60 17.98
C ASN A 358 8.25 11.90 17.67
N LEU A 359 7.93 12.58 16.56
CA LEU A 359 8.46 13.92 16.29
C LEU A 359 7.71 14.98 17.09
N ASP A 360 8.39 15.57 18.06
CA ASP A 360 7.92 16.75 18.78
C ASP A 360 8.17 18.04 18.00
N ASN A 361 7.37 19.08 18.24
CA ASN A 361 7.47 20.39 17.55
C ASN A 361 8.84 21.08 17.69
N GLN A 362 9.68 20.68 18.65
CA GLN A 362 11.03 21.22 18.86
C GLN A 362 12.13 20.37 18.23
N SER A 363 11.78 19.25 17.58
CA SER A 363 12.77 18.36 16.98
C SER A 363 13.54 19.06 15.85
N PRO A 364 14.88 18.95 15.82
CA PRO A 364 15.69 19.49 14.72
C PRO A 364 15.31 18.86 13.37
N ILE A 365 14.84 17.60 13.36
CA ILE A 365 14.39 16.89 12.16
C ILE A 365 13.21 17.61 11.49
N LEU A 366 12.30 18.21 12.26
CA LEU A 366 11.18 18.96 11.69
C LEU A 366 11.63 20.23 10.99
N ARG A 367 12.68 20.89 11.48
CA ARG A 367 13.27 22.07 10.82
C ARG A 367 13.93 21.68 9.51
N ASP A 368 14.59 20.53 9.48
CA ASP A 368 15.20 19.97 8.29
C ASP A 368 14.12 19.60 7.25
N TYR A 369 13.03 18.97 7.69
CA TYR A 369 11.88 18.67 6.82
C TYR A 369 11.23 19.94 6.27
N GLU A 370 11.06 20.97 7.11
CA GLU A 370 10.51 22.25 6.69
C GLU A 370 11.41 22.94 5.66
N SER A 371 12.73 22.98 5.90
CA SER A 371 13.71 23.54 4.97
C SER A 371 13.64 22.85 3.60
N VAL A 372 13.64 21.50 3.58
CA VAL A 372 13.52 20.72 2.35
C VAL A 372 12.18 20.97 1.66
N CYS A 373 11.06 20.92 2.39
CA CYS A 373 9.74 21.12 1.79
C CYS A 373 9.55 22.51 1.19
N ARG A 374 10.26 23.52 1.71
CA ARG A 374 10.28 24.89 1.16
C ARG A 374 11.22 24.99 -0.05
N GLY A 375 12.40 24.38 0.02
CA GLY A 375 13.45 24.50 -0.98
C GLY A 375 13.24 23.68 -2.26
N VAL A 376 12.46 22.60 -2.23
CA VAL A 376 12.23 21.79 -3.44
C VAL A 376 11.52 22.63 -4.51
N GLU A 377 12.05 22.67 -5.73
CA GLU A 377 11.49 23.43 -6.84
C GLU A 377 10.46 22.60 -7.66
N PRO A 378 9.41 23.21 -8.24
CA PRO A 378 8.49 22.52 -9.15
C PRO A 378 9.10 22.31 -10.54
N SER A 379 9.07 21.09 -11.07
CA SER A 379 9.59 20.75 -12.40
C SER A 379 8.50 20.55 -13.47
N TRP A 380 7.58 21.51 -13.65
CA TRP A 380 6.48 21.40 -14.62
C TRP A 380 6.76 22.23 -15.90
N ALA A 381 6.46 21.65 -17.06
CA ALA A 381 6.80 22.25 -18.37
C ALA A 381 6.03 23.54 -18.71
N ASP A 382 5.00 23.90 -17.94
CA ASP A 382 4.18 25.07 -18.19
C ASP A 382 4.82 26.38 -17.68
N ASN A 383 6.06 26.37 -17.14
CA ASN A 383 6.78 27.51 -16.54
C ASN A 383 5.93 28.36 -15.57
N LYS A 384 4.80 27.80 -15.13
CA LYS A 384 4.00 28.33 -14.03
C LYS A 384 4.77 27.94 -12.78
N HIS A 385 5.85 28.69 -12.52
CA HIS A 385 6.31 28.97 -11.18
C HIS A 385 5.13 29.67 -10.50
N ILE A 386 4.15 28.90 -10.07
CA ILE A 386 3.19 29.36 -9.09
C ILE A 386 4.04 29.51 -7.82
N LEU A 387 4.65 30.69 -7.73
CA LEU A 387 5.10 31.35 -6.52
C LEU A 387 3.86 31.48 -5.63
N ASP A 388 3.51 30.37 -4.98
CA ASP A 388 2.58 30.34 -3.85
C ASP A 388 3.22 29.51 -2.76
#